data_AF-A0A955QDP0-F1
#
_entry.id   AF-A0A955QDP0-F1
#
_cell.length_a   1.000
_cell.length_b   1.000
_cell.length_c   1.000
_cell.angle_alpha   90.00
_cell.angle_beta   90.00
_cell.angle_gamma   90.00
#
_symmetry.space_group_name_H-M   'P 1'
#
loop_
_entity.id
_entity.type
_entity.pdbx_description
1 polymer ?
#
loop_
_entity_poly.entity_id
_entity_poly.type
_entity_poly.pdbx_seq_one_letter_code
_entity_poly.pdbx_strand_id
1 'polypeptide(L)'
;MSEDNKLALSIEKIYVTAKVKDKVMFLVEVEQAGVFQIKNVAESEMGAVLSIRCVNILFPSVRESVSDAVTRGEFPTVMLNPVNFESLYQQQ
;
A
#
# COMPACT_ATOMS: atom_id res chain seq x y z
N MET A 1 26.21 -6.80 20.61
CA MET A 1 25.04 -6.19 19.94
C MET A 1 25.20 -6.55 18.46
N SER A 2 24.38 -7.47 17.95
CA SER A 2 24.52 -8.00 16.60
C SER A 2 24.12 -6.96 15.54
N GLU A 3 24.83 -6.96 14.42
CA GLU A 3 24.66 -6.06 13.25
C GLU A 3 23.37 -6.32 12.44
N ASP A 4 22.48 -7.20 12.90
CA ASP A 4 21.35 -7.73 12.11
C ASP A 4 20.02 -6.96 12.26
N ASN A 5 20.05 -5.74 12.80
CA ASN A 5 18.83 -4.96 13.04
C ASN A 5 18.68 -3.84 12.01
N LYS A 6 17.92 -4.09 10.93
CA LYS A 6 17.65 -3.08 9.90
C LYS A 6 16.28 -2.44 10.17
N LEU A 7 16.26 -1.11 10.30
CA LEU A 7 15.03 -0.32 10.22
C LEU A 7 14.79 0.02 8.76
N ALA A 8 13.59 -0.26 8.27
CA ALA A 8 13.18 0.07 6.92
C ALA A 8 11.90 0.91 6.92
N LEU A 9 11.85 1.89 6.01
CA LEU A 9 10.67 2.68 5.72
C LEU A 9 10.05 2.15 4.42
N SER A 10 8.77 1.77 4.49
CA SER A 10 7.97 1.42 3.31
C SER A 10 6.85 2.44 3.18
N ILE A 11 6.63 2.94 1.96
CA ILE A 11 5.64 3.98 1.64
C ILE A 11 4.81 3.47 0.48
N GLU A 12 3.50 3.46 0.66
CA GLU A 12 2.53 3.03 -0.32
C GLU A 12 1.63 4.18 -0.73
N LYS A 13 1.62 4.48 -2.01
CA LYS A 13 0.85 5.58 -2.57
C LYS A 13 -0.20 5.07 -3.55
N ILE A 14 -1.46 5.38 -3.25
CA ILE A 14 -2.60 4.96 -4.05
C ILE A 14 -3.37 6.18 -4.54
N TYR A 15 -3.69 6.17 -5.83
CA TYR A 15 -4.55 7.14 -6.48
C TYR A 15 -5.82 6.46 -6.95
N VAL A 16 -6.96 7.02 -6.58
CA VAL A 16 -8.28 6.57 -7.03
C VAL A 16 -8.95 7.73 -7.75
N THR A 17 -9.30 7.52 -9.02
CA THR A 17 -10.07 8.47 -9.81
C THR A 17 -11.38 7.82 -10.23
N ALA A 18 -12.50 8.38 -9.78
CA ALA A 18 -13.82 7.94 -10.23
C ALA A 18 -14.34 8.89 -11.32
N LYS A 19 -14.86 8.30 -12.41
CA LYS A 19 -15.43 9.05 -13.53
C LYS A 19 -16.82 8.52 -13.89
N VAL A 20 -17.69 9.43 -14.31
CA VAL A 20 -18.95 9.10 -15.00
C VAL A 20 -18.86 9.73 -16.39
N LYS A 21 -18.81 8.87 -17.42
CA LYS A 21 -18.40 9.30 -18.77
C LYS A 21 -17.04 10.03 -18.67
N ASP A 22 -16.95 11.23 -19.22
CA ASP A 22 -15.72 12.02 -19.23
C ASP A 22 -15.58 12.98 -18.04
N LYS A 23 -16.52 12.96 -17.09
CA LYS A 23 -16.48 13.83 -15.91
C LYS A 23 -15.87 13.10 -14.72
N VAL A 24 -14.85 13.72 -14.11
CA VAL A 24 -14.30 13.28 -12.83
C VAL A 24 -15.30 13.62 -11.72
N MET A 25 -15.68 12.60 -10.95
CA MET A 25 -16.59 12.76 -9.82
C MET A 25 -15.81 13.04 -8.54
N PHE A 26 -14.74 12.29 -8.30
CA PHE A 26 -13.80 12.52 -7.21
C PHE A 26 -12.41 11.97 -7.53
N LEU A 27 -11.43 12.49 -6.79
CA LEU A 27 -10.07 11.99 -6.73
C LEU A 27 -9.69 11.78 -5.26
N VAL A 28 -9.14 10.62 -4.95
CA VAL A 28 -8.60 10.30 -3.63
C VAL A 28 -7.15 9.88 -3.80
N GLU A 29 -6.28 10.49 -2.99
CA GLU A 29 -4.88 10.12 -2.87
C GLU A 29 -4.62 9.73 -1.42
N VAL A 30 -4.02 8.55 -1.22
CA VAL A 30 -3.60 8.08 0.10
C VAL A 30 -2.12 7.72 0.00
N GLU A 31 -1.33 8.25 0.91
CA GLU A 31 0.06 7.87 1.12
C GLU A 31 0.20 7.32 2.53
N GLN A 32 0.50 6.02 2.62
CA GLN A 32 0.65 5.32 3.89
C GLN A 32 2.09 4.89 4.06
N ALA A 33 2.68 5.27 5.19
CA ALA A 33 4.03 4.84 5.56
C ALA A 33 4.00 3.85 6.73
N GLY A 34 5.01 2.99 6.77
CA GLY A 34 5.30 2.12 7.91
C GLY A 34 6.79 2.00 8.16
N VAL A 35 7.16 2.04 9.44
CA VAL A 35 8.53 1.75 9.90
C VAL A 35 8.57 0.31 10.38
N PHE A 36 9.43 -0.50 9.75
CA PHE A 36 9.55 -1.92 10.01
C PHE A 36 10.92 -2.23 10.59
N GLN A 37 10.93 -3.03 11.66
CA GLN A 37 12.14 -3.67 12.13
C GLN A 37 12.27 -5.02 11.45
N ILE A 38 13.33 -5.19 10.66
CA ILE A 38 13.60 -6.41 9.90
C ILE A 38 14.86 -7.06 10.47
N LYS A 39 14.73 -8.35 10.81
CA LYS A 39 15.78 -9.17 11.43
C LYS A 39 15.87 -10.51 10.72
N ASN A 40 17.06 -11.08 10.65
CA ASN A 40 17.31 -12.44 10.14
C ASN A 40 16.82 -12.64 8.68
N VAL A 41 16.94 -11.62 7.84
CA VAL A 41 16.61 -11.66 6.41
C VAL A 41 17.90 -11.47 5.61
N ALA A 42 18.15 -12.36 4.65
CA ALA A 42 19.30 -12.22 3.76
C ALA A 42 19.17 -10.95 2.92
N GLU A 43 20.29 -10.28 2.65
CA GLU A 43 20.26 -9.02 1.90
C GLU A 43 19.65 -9.17 0.50
N SER A 44 19.85 -10.32 -0.15
CA SER A 44 19.24 -10.68 -1.43
C SER A 44 17.70 -10.77 -1.39
N GLU A 45 17.11 -10.99 -0.21
CA GLU A 45 15.67 -11.13 -0.01
C GLU A 45 15.01 -9.84 0.48
N MET A 46 15.81 -8.83 0.86
CA MET A 46 15.30 -7.59 1.44
C MET A 46 14.33 -6.86 0.51
N GLY A 47 14.62 -6.83 -0.80
CA GLY A 47 13.73 -6.24 -1.81
C GLY A 47 12.34 -6.87 -1.78
N ALA A 48 12.27 -8.21 -1.79
CA ALA A 48 11.01 -8.94 -1.72
C ALA A 48 10.25 -8.69 -0.40
N VAL A 49 10.97 -8.61 0.73
CA VAL A 49 10.35 -8.28 2.03
C VAL A 49 9.72 -6.89 2.00
N LEU A 50 10.43 -5.89 1.50
CA LEU A 50 9.94 -4.52 1.43
C LEU A 50 8.77 -4.37 0.46
N SER A 51 8.85 -4.98 -0.74
CA SER A 51 7.86 -4.82 -1.80
C SER A 51 6.63 -5.73 -1.67
N ILE A 52 6.72 -6.81 -0.89
CA ILE A 52 5.60 -7.75 -0.74
C ILE A 52 5.12 -7.77 0.71
N ARG A 53 5.99 -8.06 1.68
CA ARG A 53 5.56 -8.28 3.08
C ARG A 53 5.14 -6.98 3.75
N CYS A 54 5.99 -5.95 3.71
CA CYS A 54 5.67 -4.64 4.29
C CYS A 54 4.42 -4.03 3.64
N VAL A 55 4.32 -4.11 2.31
CA VAL A 55 3.16 -3.61 1.56
C VAL A 55 1.87 -4.34 1.93
N ASN A 56 1.89 -5.67 2.06
CA ASN A 56 0.72 -6.43 2.50
C ASN A 56 0.25 -6.03 3.91
N ILE A 57 1.15 -5.55 4.77
CA ILE A 57 0.79 -5.03 6.09
C ILE A 57 0.13 -3.65 5.97
N LEU A 58 0.64 -2.77 5.09
CA LEU A 58 0.11 -1.42 4.91
C LEU A 58 -1.20 -1.38 4.11
N PHE A 59 -1.37 -2.28 3.15
CA PHE A 59 -2.46 -2.23 2.18
C PHE A 59 -3.87 -2.24 2.79
N PRO A 60 -4.19 -3.04 3.84
CA PRO A 60 -5.50 -2.98 4.49
C PRO A 60 -5.86 -1.59 5.03
N SER A 61 -4.90 -0.91 5.67
CA SER A 61 -5.10 0.45 6.18
C SER A 61 -5.29 1.47 5.06
N VAL A 62 -4.57 1.30 3.94
CA VAL A 62 -4.75 2.15 2.75
C VAL A 62 -6.16 1.96 2.16
N ARG A 63 -6.63 0.71 2.07
CA ARG A 63 -7.98 0.38 1.56
C ARG A 63 -9.07 1.02 2.42
N GLU A 64 -8.92 0.91 3.74
CA GLU A 64 -9.83 1.54 4.69
C GLU A 64 -9.82 3.07 4.52
N SER A 65 -8.64 3.68 4.46
CA SER A 65 -8.49 5.13 4.28
C SER A 65 -9.16 5.66 3.00
N VAL A 66 -9.05 4.90 1.90
CA VAL A 66 -9.74 5.22 0.65
C VAL A 66 -11.27 5.14 0.84
N SER A 67 -11.76 4.03 1.42
CA SER A 67 -13.18 3.80 1.65
C SER A 67 -13.81 4.90 2.51
N ASP A 68 -13.12 5.26 3.59
CA ASP A 68 -13.50 6.30 4.54
C ASP A 68 -13.48 7.69 3.90
N ALA A 69 -12.45 8.03 3.13
CA ALA A 69 -12.38 9.29 2.38
C ALA A 69 -13.54 9.44 1.39
N VAL A 70 -13.88 8.39 0.64
CA VAL A 70 -15.01 8.38 -0.30
C VAL A 70 -16.34 8.54 0.43
N THR A 71 -16.53 7.81 1.54
CA THR A 71 -17.78 7.83 2.31
C THR A 71 -18.02 9.19 2.97
N ARG A 72 -16.97 9.86 3.46
CA ARG A 72 -17.07 11.25 3.96
C ARG A 72 -17.46 12.26 2.88
N GLY A 73 -17.17 11.96 1.62
CA GLY A 73 -17.65 12.74 0.48
C GLY A 73 -19.10 12.46 0.10
N GLU A 74 -19.82 11.67 0.91
CA GLU A 74 -21.20 11.23 0.65
C GLU A 74 -21.36 10.42 -0.65
N PHE A 75 -20.26 9.86 -1.17
CA PHE A 75 -20.28 8.94 -2.30
C PHE A 75 -20.51 7.50 -1.83
N PRO A 76 -21.01 6.60 -2.71
CA PRO A 76 -21.07 5.17 -2.42
C PRO A 76 -19.70 4.62 -2.04
N THR A 77 -19.68 3.74 -1.03
CA THR A 77 -18.45 3.12 -0.53
C THR A 77 -17.67 2.43 -1.65
N VAL A 78 -16.37 2.72 -1.73
CA VAL A 78 -15.44 2.06 -2.64
C VAL A 78 -14.61 1.05 -1.86
N MET A 79 -14.72 -0.22 -2.25
CA MET A 79 -13.82 -1.27 -1.78
C MET A 79 -12.83 -1.61 -2.88
N LEU A 80 -11.55 -1.27 -2.64
CA LEU A 80 -10.47 -1.72 -3.51
C LEU A 80 -10.39 -3.25 -3.51
N ASN A 81 -10.09 -3.85 -4.66
CA ASN A 81 -9.88 -5.29 -4.72
C ASN A 81 -8.56 -5.68 -4.00
N PRO A 82 -8.46 -6.93 -3.49
CA PRO A 82 -7.18 -7.47 -3.07
C PRO A 82 -6.16 -7.39 -4.21
N VAL A 83 -4.91 -7.08 -3.88
CA VAL A 83 -3.80 -7.00 -4.83
C VAL A 83 -2.84 -8.15 -4.55
N ASN A 84 -2.38 -8.83 -5.60
CA ASN A 84 -1.34 -9.85 -5.49
C ASN A 84 0.04 -9.21 -5.70
N PHE A 85 0.67 -8.77 -4.61
CA PHE A 85 1.97 -8.11 -4.66
C PHE A 85 3.12 -9.03 -5.06
N GLU A 86 3.00 -10.35 -4.86
CA GLU A 86 3.99 -11.32 -5.32
C GLU A 86 4.07 -11.30 -6.86
N SER A 87 2.92 -11.36 -7.52
CA SER A 87 2.87 -11.28 -8.99
C SER A 87 3.36 -9.93 -9.53
N LEU A 88 3.11 -8.84 -8.82
CA LEU A 88 3.61 -7.52 -9.21
C LEU A 88 5.13 -7.39 -9.06
N TYR A 89 5.69 -7.96 -7.98
CA TYR A 89 7.13 -7.97 -7.76
C TYR A 89 7.87 -8.79 -8.84
N GLN A 90 7.29 -9.91 -9.27
CA GLN A 90 7.86 -10.74 -10.34
C GLN A 90 7.79 -10.11 -11.74
N GLN A 91 6.95 -9.09 -11.94
CA GLN A 91 6.82 -8.36 -13.20
C GLN A 91 7.78 -7.18 -13.33
N GLN A 92 8.56 -6.87 -12.29
CA GLN A 92 9.52 -5.75 -12.26
C GLN A 92 10.91 -6.14 -12.77
#